data_AF-A0A934RGA7-F1
#
_entry.id   AF-A0A934RGA7-F1
#
_cell.length_a   1.000
_cell.length_b   1.000
_cell.length_c   1.000
_cell.angle_alpha   90.00
_cell.angle_beta   90.00
_cell.angle_gamma   90.00
#
_symmetry.space_group_name_H-M   'P 1'
#
loop_
_entity.id
_entity.type
_entity.pdbx_description
1 polymer ?
#
loop_
_entity_poly.entity_id
_entity_poly.type
_entity_poly.pdbx_seq_one_letter_code
_entity_poly.pdbx_strand_id
1 'polypeptide(L)'
;MKRITRRTLGVLAVLCCIGSVSARKPLKVYIMAGQSNMVGTGGIDTFDHIGDDPATAPLLGKMRGPDGKPRVCERVWISSLNGKMNQYGGEGFGKLTAGYGVRRQDPAKADEFIGPEYTFGITMEESYDGPILIIKTAWGGQNLSVDYRSPGSGPYKMNPYQKNVLSEKGSLEKVREQKKEATGRNYRYMMDHVKKVMGDIKRVYPDYDPEAGVELSGFVWFQGWNDFSDKMTYPDELGDKRYDAYSEVLAQFIRDVRKDLKAPGLPFVIGVMGVYGDYTPGAFRAPKGNVERMKLFRKAMEAPAGMKEFDGTVVAVQTAPFFEDELGFIDAKQLKVKAMGTRLAKKDPNGPNADGAMTLEDRRAYLKNYRAEICTPEEIELWDRATSIGGFIHYYGSAKFHAQAGQAFAKALLEMSKTESSAPAS
;
A
#
# COMPACT_ATOMS: atom_id res chain seq x y z
N MET A 1 76.88 -38.55 -44.42
CA MET A 1 75.39 -38.57 -44.33
C MET A 1 75.00 -38.49 -42.87
N LYS A 2 74.45 -37.35 -42.42
CA LYS A 2 74.11 -37.08 -41.01
C LYS A 2 72.75 -37.70 -40.66
N ARG A 3 72.69 -38.50 -39.59
CA ARG A 3 71.45 -38.99 -38.97
C ARG A 3 70.81 -37.84 -38.17
N ILE A 4 69.54 -37.54 -38.46
CA ILE A 4 68.73 -36.58 -37.71
C ILE A 4 67.80 -37.36 -36.78
N THR A 5 67.98 -37.20 -35.48
CA THR A 5 67.13 -37.75 -34.43
C THR A 5 66.04 -36.72 -34.10
N ARG A 6 64.78 -36.99 -34.46
CA ARG A 6 63.64 -36.17 -34.02
C ARG A 6 63.20 -36.61 -32.62
N ARG A 7 63.32 -35.71 -31.65
CA ARG A 7 62.65 -35.82 -30.34
C ARG A 7 61.25 -35.21 -30.45
N THR A 8 60.23 -36.03 -30.22
CA THR A 8 58.84 -35.57 -30.14
C THR A 8 58.55 -35.17 -28.70
N LEU A 9 58.30 -33.88 -28.47
CA LEU A 9 57.92 -33.32 -27.17
C LEU A 9 56.39 -33.43 -27.05
N GLY A 10 55.89 -34.29 -26.15
CA GLY A 10 54.46 -34.39 -25.85
C GLY A 10 54.06 -33.29 -24.87
N VAL A 11 53.19 -32.37 -25.31
CA VAL A 11 52.56 -31.36 -24.45
C VAL A 11 51.28 -31.96 -23.88
N LEU A 12 51.24 -32.16 -22.56
CA LEU A 12 50.07 -32.59 -21.82
C LEU A 12 49.20 -31.35 -21.54
N ALA A 13 48.08 -31.19 -22.27
CA ALA A 13 47.11 -30.15 -22.03
C ALA A 13 46.22 -30.54 -20.84
N VAL A 14 46.44 -29.92 -19.68
CA VAL A 14 45.52 -29.99 -18.54
C VAL A 14 44.34 -29.06 -18.83
N LEU A 15 43.19 -29.64 -19.19
CA LEU A 15 41.92 -28.91 -19.22
C LEU A 15 41.52 -28.58 -17.78
N CYS A 16 41.82 -27.36 -17.32
CA CYS A 16 41.14 -26.77 -16.17
C CYS A 16 39.71 -26.44 -16.58
N CYS A 17 38.76 -27.33 -16.25
CA CYS A 17 37.35 -26.98 -16.19
C CYS A 17 37.15 -26.00 -15.02
N ILE A 18 37.39 -24.71 -15.27
CA ILE A 18 36.94 -23.65 -14.36
C ILE A 18 35.42 -23.59 -14.55
N GLY A 19 34.70 -24.42 -13.79
CA GLY A 19 33.27 -24.25 -13.63
C GLY A 19 33.05 -22.84 -13.13
N SER A 20 32.42 -22.00 -13.94
CA SER A 20 31.99 -20.68 -13.51
C SER A 20 30.96 -20.90 -12.39
N VAL A 21 31.38 -20.81 -11.13
CA VAL A 21 30.45 -20.63 -10.03
C VAL A 21 29.83 -19.27 -10.29
N SER A 22 28.66 -19.26 -10.93
CA SER A 22 27.84 -18.05 -11.03
C SER A 22 27.64 -17.58 -9.59
N ALA A 23 28.22 -16.43 -9.26
CA ALA A 23 28.06 -15.84 -7.93
C ALA A 23 26.57 -15.72 -7.63
N ARG A 24 26.10 -16.38 -6.57
CA ARG A 24 24.69 -16.39 -6.19
C ARG A 24 24.28 -14.95 -5.86
N LYS A 25 23.19 -14.49 -6.46
CA LYS A 25 22.69 -13.13 -6.23
C LYS A 25 22.11 -13.04 -4.80
N PRO A 26 22.36 -11.94 -4.06
CA PRO A 26 21.85 -11.77 -2.70
C PRO A 26 20.32 -11.76 -2.65
N LEU A 27 19.73 -12.08 -1.50
CA LEU A 27 18.31 -11.86 -1.28
C LEU A 27 18.01 -10.37 -1.12
N LYS A 28 17.22 -9.79 -2.03
CA LYS A 28 16.73 -8.41 -1.88
C LYS A 28 15.49 -8.38 -1.01
N VAL A 29 15.54 -7.61 0.07
CA VAL A 29 14.43 -7.45 1.01
C VAL A 29 13.82 -6.06 0.87
N TYR A 30 12.49 -6.02 0.74
CA TYR A 30 11.72 -4.79 0.70
C TYR A 30 10.70 -4.78 1.82
N ILE A 31 10.60 -3.66 2.55
CA ILE A 31 9.58 -3.49 3.60
C ILE A 31 8.45 -2.63 3.04
N MET A 32 7.22 -3.04 3.25
CA MET A 32 6.03 -2.28 2.87
C MET A 32 5.15 -2.06 4.09
N ALA A 33 4.92 -0.80 4.47
CA ALA A 33 4.15 -0.47 5.67
C ALA A 33 3.13 0.64 5.42
N GLY A 34 2.06 0.63 6.22
CA GLY A 34 1.05 1.66 6.13
C GLY A 34 -0.31 1.22 6.66
N GLN A 35 -1.36 1.89 6.21
CA GLN A 35 -2.73 1.60 6.69
C GLN A 35 -3.51 0.72 5.70
N SER A 36 -4.85 0.75 5.75
CA SER A 36 -5.77 -0.01 4.88
C SER A 36 -5.47 0.02 3.37
N ASN A 37 -4.98 1.13 2.80
CA ASN A 37 -4.61 1.16 1.37
C ASN A 37 -3.27 0.42 1.08
N MET A 38 -2.39 0.28 2.07
CA MET A 38 -1.27 -0.67 2.01
C MET A 38 -1.72 -2.11 2.28
N VAL A 39 -2.71 -2.30 3.18
CA VAL A 39 -3.31 -3.64 3.40
C VAL A 39 -3.81 -4.18 2.07
N GLY A 40 -4.61 -3.41 1.33
CA GLY A 40 -5.03 -3.73 -0.02
C GLY A 40 -6.46 -4.24 -0.11
N THR A 41 -7.33 -3.47 -0.76
CA THR A 41 -8.75 -3.81 -0.97
C THR A 41 -9.07 -4.11 -2.42
N GLY A 42 -8.05 -4.18 -3.30
CA GLY A 42 -8.23 -4.44 -4.72
C GLY A 42 -8.80 -5.82 -4.94
N GLY A 43 -10.06 -5.94 -5.33
CA GLY A 43 -10.73 -7.21 -5.51
C GLY A 43 -10.20 -7.96 -6.73
N ILE A 44 -9.91 -9.25 -6.59
CA ILE A 44 -9.48 -10.10 -7.72
C ILE A 44 -10.58 -10.16 -8.80
N ASP A 45 -11.84 -10.08 -8.39
CA ASP A 45 -13.02 -9.96 -9.24
C ASP A 45 -13.02 -8.72 -10.14
N THR A 46 -12.24 -7.69 -9.79
CA THR A 46 -12.11 -6.45 -10.60
C THR A 46 -10.92 -6.46 -11.57
N PHE A 47 -10.20 -7.57 -11.72
CA PHE A 47 -9.00 -7.62 -12.57
C PHE A 47 -9.29 -7.31 -14.04
N ASP A 48 -10.42 -7.77 -14.58
CA ASP A 48 -10.76 -7.51 -15.99
C ASP A 48 -10.91 -6.02 -16.28
N HIS A 49 -11.37 -5.21 -15.31
CA HIS A 49 -11.47 -3.77 -15.46
C HIS A 49 -10.11 -3.09 -15.76
N ILE A 50 -9.01 -3.67 -15.27
CA ILE A 50 -7.65 -3.18 -15.57
C ILE A 50 -7.38 -3.24 -17.10
N GLY A 51 -7.98 -4.19 -17.81
CA GLY A 51 -7.79 -4.40 -19.24
C GLY A 51 -8.59 -3.44 -20.14
N ASP A 52 -9.59 -2.75 -19.59
CA ASP A 52 -10.42 -1.82 -20.37
C ASP A 52 -9.63 -0.59 -20.86
N ASP A 53 -8.59 -0.23 -20.12
CA ASP A 53 -7.73 0.89 -20.43
C ASP A 53 -6.44 0.40 -21.10
N PRO A 54 -6.15 0.83 -22.34
CA PRO A 54 -4.93 0.46 -23.06
C PRO A 54 -3.64 0.74 -22.29
N ALA A 55 -3.61 1.75 -21.41
CA ALA A 55 -2.43 2.08 -20.60
C ALA A 55 -2.17 1.05 -19.50
N THR A 56 -3.21 0.39 -18.97
CA THR A 56 -3.10 -0.61 -17.90
C THR A 56 -3.27 -2.05 -18.38
N ALA A 57 -3.75 -2.28 -19.60
CA ALA A 57 -3.86 -3.61 -20.18
C ALA A 57 -2.54 -4.42 -20.16
N PRO A 58 -1.35 -3.84 -20.44
CA PRO A 58 -0.09 -4.56 -20.29
C PRO A 58 0.21 -4.99 -18.85
N LEU A 59 -0.25 -4.22 -17.85
CA LEU A 59 -0.09 -4.57 -16.45
C LEU A 59 -0.98 -5.76 -16.08
N LEU A 60 -2.22 -5.81 -16.56
CA LEU A 60 -3.10 -6.97 -16.40
C LEU A 60 -2.47 -8.24 -16.99
N GLY A 61 -1.88 -8.13 -18.19
CA GLY A 61 -1.18 -9.24 -18.83
C GLY A 61 -0.05 -9.83 -17.97
N LYS A 62 0.62 -9.00 -17.16
CA LYS A 62 1.67 -9.44 -16.22
C LYS A 62 1.12 -10.03 -14.92
N MET A 63 -0.10 -9.66 -14.55
CA MET A 63 -0.80 -10.14 -13.35
C MET A 63 -1.45 -11.52 -13.56
N ARG A 64 -1.60 -11.97 -14.80
CA ARG A 64 -2.19 -13.27 -15.13
C ARG A 64 -1.13 -14.30 -15.51
N GLY A 65 -1.30 -15.52 -14.99
CA GLY A 65 -0.57 -16.69 -15.46
C GLY A 65 -1.12 -17.18 -16.81
N PRO A 66 -0.47 -18.18 -17.43
CA PRO A 66 -0.93 -18.78 -18.68
C PRO A 66 -2.35 -19.37 -18.63
N ASP A 67 -2.86 -19.69 -17.45
CA ASP A 67 -4.21 -20.20 -17.20
C ASP A 67 -5.25 -19.08 -16.94
N GLY A 68 -4.86 -17.82 -17.09
CA GLY A 68 -5.70 -16.64 -16.85
C GLY A 68 -5.92 -16.30 -15.37
N LYS A 69 -5.45 -17.11 -14.44
CA LYS A 69 -5.54 -16.86 -12.99
C LYS A 69 -4.46 -15.89 -12.53
N PRO A 70 -4.55 -15.35 -11.29
CA PRO A 70 -3.46 -14.55 -10.75
C PRO A 70 -2.12 -15.28 -10.82
N ARG A 71 -1.12 -14.65 -11.44
CA ARG A 71 0.27 -15.09 -11.50
C ARG A 71 0.83 -15.34 -10.11
N VAL A 72 1.50 -16.47 -9.94
CA VAL A 72 2.41 -16.72 -8.82
C VAL A 72 3.81 -16.29 -9.26
N CYS A 73 4.48 -15.43 -8.49
CA CYS A 73 5.87 -15.06 -8.75
C CYS A 73 6.80 -16.23 -8.40
N GLU A 74 7.84 -16.42 -9.20
CA GLU A 74 8.76 -17.54 -9.05
C GLU A 74 9.88 -17.28 -8.04
N ARG A 75 10.38 -16.05 -8.00
CA ARG A 75 11.52 -15.59 -7.20
C ARG A 75 11.12 -14.61 -6.10
N VAL A 76 9.84 -14.26 -6.00
CA VAL A 76 9.35 -13.32 -4.99
C VAL A 76 8.60 -14.06 -3.90
N TRP A 77 9.05 -13.85 -2.68
CA TRP A 77 8.42 -14.34 -1.46
C TRP A 77 7.86 -13.17 -0.69
N ILE A 78 6.84 -13.42 0.12
CA ILE A 78 6.23 -12.42 0.97
C ILE A 78 5.98 -12.98 2.37
N SER A 79 6.23 -12.16 3.37
CA SER A 79 5.61 -12.25 4.69
C SER A 79 4.68 -11.06 4.86
N SER A 80 3.38 -11.30 4.99
CA SER A 80 2.40 -10.25 5.21
C SER A 80 1.75 -10.40 6.58
N LEU A 81 1.97 -9.40 7.43
CA LEU A 81 1.26 -9.21 8.69
C LEU A 81 0.05 -8.31 8.44
N ASN A 82 -1.15 -8.85 8.73
CA ASN A 82 -2.42 -8.13 8.67
C ASN A 82 -3.17 -8.36 9.99
N GLY A 83 -3.77 -7.32 10.55
CA GLY A 83 -4.54 -7.43 11.78
C GLY A 83 -5.73 -6.49 11.80
N LYS A 84 -6.66 -6.78 12.73
CA LYS A 84 -7.69 -5.81 13.10
C LYS A 84 -7.03 -4.59 13.74
N MET A 85 -7.76 -3.47 13.72
CA MET A 85 -7.34 -2.23 14.37
C MET A 85 -6.86 -2.52 15.81
N ASN A 86 -5.71 -1.97 16.19
CA ASN A 86 -5.10 -2.08 17.52
C ASN A 86 -4.60 -3.47 17.96
N GLN A 87 -4.53 -4.45 17.04
CA GLN A 87 -4.00 -5.80 17.31
C GLN A 87 -2.73 -6.08 16.50
N TYR A 88 -1.86 -6.97 16.99
CA TYR A 88 -0.69 -7.40 16.22
C TYR A 88 -1.10 -8.05 14.89
N GLY A 89 -2.07 -8.97 14.92
CA GLY A 89 -2.62 -9.61 13.72
C GLY A 89 -2.05 -11.01 13.44
N GLY A 90 -2.34 -11.52 12.25
CA GLY A 90 -1.84 -12.80 11.75
C GLY A 90 -0.93 -12.61 10.55
N GLU A 91 0.02 -13.53 10.43
CA GLU A 91 1.01 -13.58 9.36
C GLU A 91 0.60 -14.66 8.36
N GLY A 92 0.48 -14.28 7.09
CA GLY A 92 0.47 -15.24 5.99
C GLY A 92 1.68 -14.97 5.12
N PHE A 93 2.36 -16.04 4.70
CA PHE A 93 3.62 -15.97 3.97
C PHE A 93 3.70 -17.05 2.89
N GLY A 94 4.65 -16.92 1.97
CA GLY A 94 4.87 -17.86 0.86
C GLY A 94 5.33 -17.16 -0.41
N LYS A 95 5.27 -17.85 -1.55
CA LYS A 95 5.48 -17.21 -2.87
C LYS A 95 4.42 -16.12 -3.06
N LEU A 96 4.84 -14.97 -3.58
CA LEU A 96 3.92 -13.88 -3.85
C LEU A 96 2.93 -14.29 -4.94
N THR A 97 1.65 -14.10 -4.66
CA THR A 97 0.53 -14.19 -5.58
C THR A 97 -0.57 -13.22 -5.12
N ALA A 98 -1.71 -13.15 -5.81
CA ALA A 98 -2.85 -12.42 -5.29
C ALA A 98 -3.39 -13.06 -3.99
N GLY A 99 -4.06 -12.27 -3.15
CA GLY A 99 -4.67 -12.74 -1.90
C GLY A 99 -3.91 -12.38 -0.63
N TYR A 100 -2.80 -11.64 -0.73
CA TYR A 100 -2.13 -11.04 0.42
C TYR A 100 -2.71 -9.67 0.82
N GLY A 101 -3.81 -9.23 0.21
CA GLY A 101 -4.54 -8.01 0.57
C GLY A 101 -5.24 -8.09 1.94
N VAL A 102 -6.43 -7.49 2.04
CA VAL A 102 -7.35 -7.74 3.16
C VAL A 102 -7.65 -9.24 3.24
N ARG A 103 -7.52 -9.81 4.44
CA ARG A 103 -7.88 -11.20 4.74
C ARG A 103 -8.91 -11.23 5.84
N ARG A 104 -10.16 -11.55 5.49
CA ARG A 104 -11.35 -11.28 6.34
C ARG A 104 -11.57 -12.34 7.41
N GLN A 105 -11.37 -13.60 7.06
CA GLN A 105 -11.68 -14.75 7.93
C GLN A 105 -10.46 -15.19 8.74
N ASP A 106 -9.37 -15.49 8.04
CA ASP A 106 -8.13 -15.97 8.64
C ASP A 106 -6.96 -15.09 8.14
N PRO A 107 -6.36 -14.25 9.00
CA PRO A 107 -5.26 -13.38 8.59
C PRO A 107 -3.99 -14.13 8.17
N ALA A 108 -3.91 -15.45 8.34
CA ALA A 108 -2.80 -16.26 7.84
C ALA A 108 -3.04 -16.87 6.45
N LYS A 109 -4.27 -16.82 5.93
CA LYS A 109 -4.65 -17.45 4.65
C LYS A 109 -4.99 -16.43 3.59
N ALA A 110 -4.66 -16.74 2.34
CA ALA A 110 -5.05 -15.90 1.20
C ALA A 110 -6.57 -15.69 1.14
N ASP A 111 -6.98 -14.52 0.68
CA ASP A 111 -8.39 -14.14 0.45
C ASP A 111 -8.48 -13.48 -0.95
N GLU A 112 -9.58 -12.80 -1.25
CA GLU A 112 -9.93 -12.35 -2.61
C GLU A 112 -9.36 -10.96 -2.98
N PHE A 113 -8.29 -10.50 -2.30
CA PHE A 113 -7.82 -9.13 -2.43
C PHE A 113 -6.30 -9.01 -2.63
N ILE A 114 -5.92 -7.95 -3.34
CA ILE A 114 -4.54 -7.49 -3.47
C ILE A 114 -4.36 -6.12 -2.83
N GLY A 115 -3.16 -5.85 -2.35
CA GLY A 115 -2.66 -4.49 -2.19
C GLY A 115 -1.57 -4.17 -3.22
N PRO A 116 -0.84 -3.07 -3.00
CA PRO A 116 0.27 -2.68 -3.86
C PRO A 116 1.40 -3.73 -3.92
N GLU A 117 1.48 -4.66 -2.95
CA GLU A 117 2.54 -5.67 -2.91
C GLU A 117 2.57 -6.55 -4.16
N TYR A 118 1.42 -6.77 -4.79
CA TYR A 118 1.32 -7.79 -5.83
C TYR A 118 2.05 -7.34 -7.10
N THR A 119 1.68 -6.18 -7.65
CA THR A 119 2.35 -5.62 -8.83
C THR A 119 3.71 -5.02 -8.49
N PHE A 120 3.94 -4.61 -7.25
CA PHE A 120 5.29 -4.28 -6.77
C PHE A 120 6.23 -5.47 -6.97
N GLY A 121 5.87 -6.65 -6.45
CA GLY A 121 6.72 -7.83 -6.55
C GLY A 121 6.86 -8.35 -7.99
N ILE A 122 5.79 -8.32 -8.80
CA ILE A 122 5.87 -8.64 -10.23
C ILE A 122 6.89 -7.74 -10.94
N THR A 123 6.84 -6.42 -10.66
CA THR A 123 7.76 -5.45 -11.28
C THR A 123 9.21 -5.65 -10.81
N MET A 124 9.41 -5.98 -9.54
CA MET A 124 10.74 -6.29 -9.00
C MET A 124 11.31 -7.58 -9.61
N GLU A 125 10.50 -8.62 -9.78
CA GLU A 125 10.91 -9.90 -10.39
C GLU A 125 11.39 -9.74 -11.83
N GLU A 126 10.73 -8.87 -12.61
CA GLU A 126 11.13 -8.53 -13.97
C GLU A 126 12.46 -7.76 -14.02
N SER A 127 12.81 -7.06 -12.95
CA SER A 127 13.99 -6.19 -12.89
C SER A 127 15.20 -6.85 -12.25
N TYR A 128 15.02 -8.02 -11.61
CA TYR A 128 16.06 -8.69 -10.84
C TYR A 128 15.97 -10.22 -10.96
N ASP A 129 17.03 -10.86 -11.45
CA ASP A 129 17.06 -12.32 -11.61
C ASP A 129 17.39 -13.09 -10.31
N GLY A 130 17.59 -12.39 -9.19
CA GLY A 130 17.83 -13.02 -7.89
C GLY A 130 16.55 -13.16 -7.06
N PRO A 131 16.64 -13.75 -5.86
CA PRO A 131 15.49 -13.90 -4.98
C PRO A 131 15.10 -12.57 -4.32
N ILE A 132 13.81 -12.39 -4.09
CA ILE A 132 13.21 -11.20 -3.48
C ILE A 132 12.32 -11.62 -2.31
N LEU A 133 12.37 -10.87 -1.22
CA LEU A 133 11.47 -11.01 -0.07
C LEU A 133 10.78 -9.69 0.24
N ILE A 134 9.45 -9.69 0.26
CA ILE A 134 8.62 -8.58 0.71
C ILE A 134 8.20 -8.83 2.16
N ILE A 135 8.43 -7.86 3.04
CA ILE A 135 7.90 -7.87 4.41
C ILE A 135 6.83 -6.78 4.49
N LYS A 136 5.56 -7.18 4.43
CA LYS A 136 4.41 -6.26 4.49
C LYS A 136 3.81 -6.19 5.89
N THR A 137 3.71 -5.00 6.47
CA THR A 137 3.11 -4.75 7.78
C THR A 137 2.10 -3.61 7.71
N ALA A 138 0.81 -3.93 7.65
CA ALA A 138 -0.22 -2.91 7.48
C ALA A 138 -1.51 -3.24 8.25
N TRP A 139 -2.20 -2.19 8.70
CA TRP A 139 -3.44 -2.32 9.48
C TRP A 139 -4.46 -1.23 9.11
N GLY A 140 -5.74 -1.56 9.14
CA GLY A 140 -6.80 -0.56 8.98
C GLY A 140 -6.82 0.46 10.12
N GLY A 141 -7.12 1.72 9.77
CA GLY A 141 -7.46 2.74 10.76
C GLY A 141 -6.31 3.26 11.62
N GLN A 142 -5.07 3.18 11.13
CA GLN A 142 -3.89 3.66 11.87
C GLN A 142 -3.40 5.02 11.36
N ASN A 143 -2.92 5.86 12.27
CA ASN A 143 -2.34 7.16 11.96
C ASN A 143 -0.82 7.20 12.23
N LEU A 144 -0.13 8.13 11.59
CA LEU A 144 1.28 8.41 11.82
C LEU A 144 1.51 9.18 13.11
N SER A 145 0.60 10.12 13.42
CA SER A 145 0.74 10.99 14.58
C SER A 145 0.79 10.25 15.92
N VAL A 146 0.11 9.12 16.05
CA VAL A 146 0.03 8.27 17.27
C VAL A 146 0.53 6.86 17.00
N ASP A 147 -0.13 6.08 16.14
CA ASP A 147 0.04 4.61 16.09
C ASP A 147 1.42 4.21 15.55
N TYR A 148 1.85 4.87 14.47
CA TYR A 148 3.18 4.70 13.87
C TYR A 148 4.21 5.72 14.37
N ARG A 149 3.89 6.51 15.40
CA ARG A 149 4.80 7.51 15.95
C ARG A 149 6.10 6.83 16.41
N SER A 150 7.19 7.14 15.72
CA SER A 150 8.49 6.53 15.97
C SER A 150 9.13 7.03 17.28
N PRO A 151 10.07 6.29 17.90
CA PRO A 151 10.66 6.65 19.19
C PRO A 151 11.29 8.05 19.24
N GLY A 152 11.98 8.48 18.18
CA GLY A 152 12.62 9.79 18.08
C GLY A 152 11.63 10.96 18.02
N SER A 153 10.36 10.69 17.70
CA SER A 153 9.29 11.70 17.78
C SER A 153 8.81 11.93 19.22
N GLY A 154 9.25 11.11 20.19
CA GLY A 154 8.81 11.17 21.58
C GLY A 154 7.33 10.81 21.77
N PRO A 155 6.78 10.95 23.00
CA PRO A 155 5.38 10.65 23.27
C PRO A 155 4.44 11.60 22.50
N TYR A 156 3.21 11.13 22.21
CA TYR A 156 2.20 11.98 21.60
C TYR A 156 1.83 13.15 22.52
N LYS A 157 1.79 14.37 21.96
CA LYS A 157 1.42 15.60 22.67
C LYS A 157 0.15 16.18 22.08
N MET A 158 -0.91 16.28 22.89
CA MET A 158 -2.15 16.95 22.50
C MET A 158 -1.93 18.47 22.38
N ASN A 159 -2.44 19.07 21.31
CA ASN A 159 -2.46 20.51 21.13
C ASN A 159 -3.52 21.19 22.05
N PRO A 160 -3.49 22.52 22.25
CA PRO A 160 -4.46 23.23 23.09
C PRO A 160 -5.92 23.03 22.65
N TYR A 161 -6.19 23.01 21.35
CA TYR A 161 -7.54 22.81 20.80
C TYR A 161 -8.13 21.45 21.23
N GLN A 162 -7.34 20.37 21.13
CA GLN A 162 -7.73 19.04 21.58
C GLN A 162 -8.05 19.02 23.07
N LYS A 163 -7.19 19.66 23.89
CA LYS A 163 -7.40 19.70 25.34
C LYS A 163 -8.72 20.40 25.66
N ASN A 164 -9.01 21.53 25.01
CA ASN A 164 -10.25 22.27 25.23
C ASN A 164 -11.48 21.45 24.82
N VAL A 165 -11.52 20.95 23.58
CA VAL A 165 -12.66 20.16 23.05
C VAL A 165 -12.91 18.89 23.88
N LEU A 166 -11.86 18.20 24.31
CA LEU A 166 -12.00 16.97 25.09
C LEU A 166 -12.36 17.24 26.56
N SER A 167 -11.91 18.36 27.13
CA SER A 167 -12.32 18.81 28.47
C SER A 167 -13.81 19.12 28.50
N GLU A 168 -14.32 19.89 27.53
CA GLU A 168 -15.75 20.20 27.40
C GLU A 168 -16.60 18.94 27.27
N LYS A 169 -16.08 17.92 26.58
CA LYS A 169 -16.73 16.60 26.44
C LYS A 169 -16.54 15.68 27.65
N GLY A 170 -15.84 16.10 28.70
CA GLY A 170 -15.54 15.26 29.87
C GLY A 170 -14.71 14.01 29.55
N SER A 171 -13.97 14.01 28.44
CA SER A 171 -13.29 12.84 27.88
C SER A 171 -11.77 12.96 27.84
N LEU A 172 -11.20 14.09 28.28
CA LEU A 172 -9.78 14.41 28.18
C LEU A 172 -8.86 13.33 28.76
N GLU A 173 -9.04 12.96 30.03
CA GLU A 173 -8.15 12.00 30.70
C GLU A 173 -8.24 10.61 30.06
N LYS A 174 -9.46 10.15 29.71
CA LYS A 174 -9.67 8.89 29.01
C LYS A 174 -8.92 8.86 27.67
N VAL A 175 -9.08 9.90 26.84
CA VAL A 175 -8.43 9.97 25.52
C VAL A 175 -6.91 10.13 25.67
N ARG A 176 -6.43 10.83 26.72
CA ARG A 176 -5.00 10.96 27.01
C ARG A 176 -4.37 9.60 27.29
N GLU A 177 -4.99 8.78 28.15
CA GLU A 177 -4.47 7.45 28.44
C GLU A 177 -4.51 6.54 27.21
N GLN A 178 -5.61 6.58 26.43
CA GLN A 178 -5.72 5.85 25.17
C GLN A 178 -4.60 6.21 24.19
N LYS A 179 -4.31 7.51 24.00
CA LYS A 179 -3.24 7.94 23.09
C LYS A 179 -1.86 7.58 23.62
N LYS A 180 -1.64 7.63 24.94
CA LYS A 180 -0.39 7.20 25.56
C LYS A 180 -0.13 5.71 25.32
N GLU A 181 -1.15 4.87 25.50
CA GLU A 181 -1.07 3.42 25.23
C GLU A 181 -0.89 3.10 23.74
N ALA A 182 -1.53 3.88 22.85
CA ALA A 182 -1.44 3.68 21.40
C ALA A 182 -0.11 4.18 20.80
N THR A 183 0.55 5.15 21.44
CA THR A 183 1.73 5.83 20.88
C THR A 183 2.83 4.83 20.47
N GLY A 184 3.13 4.78 19.17
CA GLY A 184 4.16 3.96 18.55
C GLY A 184 3.89 2.46 18.55
N ARG A 185 2.66 2.02 18.86
CA ARG A 185 2.29 0.60 18.90
C ARG A 185 2.56 -0.10 17.57
N ASN A 186 2.07 0.47 16.48
CA ASN A 186 2.19 -0.12 15.15
C ASN A 186 3.60 0.04 14.58
N TYR A 187 4.34 1.09 15.00
CA TYR A 187 5.78 1.16 14.75
C TYR A 187 6.52 -0.04 15.38
N ARG A 188 6.23 -0.35 16.66
CA ARG A 188 6.82 -1.50 17.35
C ARG A 188 6.42 -2.82 16.69
N TYR A 189 5.13 -3.01 16.38
CA TYR A 189 4.66 -4.22 15.69
C TYR A 189 5.31 -4.41 14.32
N MET A 190 5.48 -3.34 13.55
CA MET A 190 6.21 -3.35 12.28
C MET A 190 7.66 -3.82 12.50
N MET A 191 8.39 -3.19 13.42
CA MET A 191 9.79 -3.53 13.67
C MET A 191 9.98 -4.93 14.23
N ASP A 192 9.09 -5.37 15.12
CA ASP A 192 9.10 -6.72 15.68
C ASP A 192 8.87 -7.76 14.58
N HIS A 193 7.94 -7.49 13.65
CA HIS A 193 7.70 -8.38 12.52
C HIS A 193 8.87 -8.42 11.54
N VAL A 194 9.45 -7.27 11.20
CA VAL A 194 10.66 -7.21 10.36
C VAL A 194 11.79 -8.02 10.99
N LYS A 195 12.06 -7.83 12.29
CA LYS A 195 13.07 -8.61 13.02
C LYS A 195 12.76 -10.11 13.04
N LYS A 196 11.50 -10.48 13.26
CA LYS A 196 11.04 -11.88 13.23
C LYS A 196 11.34 -12.54 11.88
N VAL A 197 10.99 -11.89 10.78
CA VAL A 197 11.20 -12.45 9.43
C VAL A 197 12.69 -12.49 9.09
N MET A 198 13.43 -11.42 9.36
CA MET A 198 14.87 -11.36 9.07
C MET A 198 15.69 -12.36 9.92
N GLY A 199 15.22 -12.69 11.13
CA GLY A 199 15.85 -13.70 11.99
C GLY A 199 15.56 -15.14 11.59
N ASP A 200 14.54 -15.38 10.76
CA ASP A 200 14.12 -16.72 10.33
C ASP A 200 13.57 -16.68 8.88
N ILE A 201 14.46 -16.30 7.95
CA ILE A 201 14.12 -16.15 6.54
C ILE A 201 13.69 -17.49 5.93
N LYS A 202 14.34 -18.60 6.32
CA LYS A 202 14.05 -19.94 5.77
C LYS A 202 12.62 -20.41 6.01
N ARG A 203 11.96 -19.93 7.07
CA ARG A 203 10.54 -20.20 7.29
C ARG A 203 9.66 -19.59 6.20
N VAL A 204 10.03 -18.42 5.68
CA VAL A 204 9.27 -17.72 4.63
C VAL A 204 9.74 -18.14 3.24
N TYR A 205 11.05 -18.20 3.01
CA TYR A 205 11.69 -18.62 1.77
C TYR A 205 12.61 -19.82 2.05
N PRO A 206 12.12 -21.07 1.89
CA PRO A 206 12.86 -22.28 2.26
C PRO A 206 14.21 -22.46 1.54
N ASP A 207 14.33 -21.99 0.30
CA ASP A 207 15.56 -22.10 -0.49
C ASP A 207 16.55 -20.96 -0.24
N TYR A 208 16.31 -20.12 0.79
CA TYR A 208 17.25 -19.07 1.17
C TYR A 208 18.63 -19.64 1.50
N ASP A 209 19.63 -19.12 0.79
CA ASP A 209 21.04 -19.43 0.99
C ASP A 209 21.71 -18.32 1.80
N PRO A 210 22.10 -18.57 3.07
CA PRO A 210 22.79 -17.59 3.90
C PRO A 210 24.12 -17.10 3.31
N GLU A 211 24.80 -17.92 2.52
CA GLU A 211 26.08 -17.57 1.89
C GLU A 211 25.91 -16.54 0.76
N ALA A 212 24.73 -16.46 0.15
CA ALA A 212 24.41 -15.44 -0.84
C ALA A 212 24.18 -14.05 -0.21
N GLY A 213 23.91 -14.00 1.10
CA GLY A 213 23.69 -12.76 1.85
C GLY A 213 22.31 -12.12 1.63
N VAL A 214 22.08 -11.02 2.35
CA VAL A 214 20.84 -10.23 2.33
C VAL A 214 21.14 -8.76 2.09
N GLU A 215 20.38 -8.15 1.20
CA GLU A 215 20.40 -6.72 0.91
C GLU A 215 19.04 -6.12 1.30
N LEU A 216 19.01 -5.20 2.25
CA LEU A 216 17.80 -4.43 2.53
C LEU A 216 17.68 -3.31 1.49
N SER A 217 16.84 -3.51 0.48
CA SER A 217 16.85 -2.75 -0.77
C SER A 217 15.80 -1.65 -0.86
N GLY A 218 14.87 -1.56 0.09
CA GLY A 218 13.97 -0.41 0.13
C GLY A 218 12.82 -0.51 1.12
N PHE A 219 12.17 0.62 1.34
CA PHE A 219 10.98 0.77 2.18
C PHE A 219 9.89 1.50 1.40
N VAL A 220 8.65 1.04 1.48
CA VAL A 220 7.47 1.71 0.92
C VAL A 220 6.51 2.06 2.05
N TRP A 221 6.21 3.34 2.21
CA TRP A 221 5.23 3.85 3.15
C TRP A 221 3.96 4.28 2.41
N PHE A 222 2.81 3.68 2.71
CA PHE A 222 1.52 4.10 2.14
C PHE A 222 0.42 4.25 3.20
N GLN A 223 0.30 5.46 3.72
CA GLN A 223 -0.63 5.85 4.79
C GLN A 223 -1.10 7.29 4.58
N GLY A 224 -2.19 7.69 5.23
CA GLY A 224 -2.50 9.12 5.34
C GLY A 224 -3.94 9.46 5.70
N TRP A 225 -4.92 8.64 5.28
CA TRP A 225 -6.35 8.95 5.45
C TRP A 225 -6.75 9.31 6.89
N ASN A 226 -6.19 8.61 7.89
CA ASN A 226 -6.57 8.85 9.27
C ASN A 226 -5.99 10.17 9.81
N ASP A 227 -4.76 10.55 9.43
CA ASP A 227 -4.21 11.87 9.76
C ASP A 227 -4.94 12.99 8.99
N PHE A 228 -5.27 12.77 7.71
CA PHE A 228 -6.13 13.69 6.95
C PHE A 228 -7.49 13.92 7.64
N SER A 229 -8.07 12.87 8.20
CA SER A 229 -9.40 12.89 8.82
C SER A 229 -9.40 13.41 10.26
N ASP A 230 -8.28 13.36 10.98
CA ASP A 230 -8.17 13.84 12.36
C ASP A 230 -8.12 15.38 12.43
N LYS A 231 -9.30 16.00 12.39
CA LYS A 231 -9.45 17.45 12.54
C LYS A 231 -9.10 17.98 13.93
N MET A 232 -8.94 17.12 14.93
CA MET A 232 -8.58 17.57 16.28
C MET A 232 -7.06 17.71 16.39
N THR A 233 -6.31 16.76 15.83
CA THR A 233 -4.84 16.81 15.76
C THR A 233 -4.39 17.86 14.74
N TYR A 234 -5.11 17.97 13.63
CA TYR A 234 -4.85 18.92 12.54
C TYR A 234 -6.07 19.86 12.39
N PRO A 235 -6.23 20.87 13.27
CA PRO A 235 -7.37 21.79 13.25
C PRO A 235 -7.36 22.77 12.07
N ASP A 236 -8.53 23.30 11.71
CA ASP A 236 -8.71 24.19 10.54
C ASP A 236 -7.98 25.54 10.74
N GLU A 237 -7.86 25.98 11.99
CA GLU A 237 -7.28 27.25 12.44
C GLU A 237 -5.78 27.36 12.14
N LEU A 238 -5.11 26.25 11.82
CA LEU A 238 -3.70 26.24 11.42
C LEU A 238 -3.48 26.66 9.95
N GLY A 239 -4.54 26.82 9.17
CA GLY A 239 -4.46 27.25 7.77
C GLY A 239 -3.54 26.37 6.93
N ASP A 240 -2.63 26.98 6.18
CA ASP A 240 -1.72 26.28 5.27
C ASP A 240 -0.68 25.40 6.01
N LYS A 241 -0.44 25.65 7.30
CA LYS A 241 0.49 24.89 8.15
C LYS A 241 -0.16 23.71 8.85
N ARG A 242 -1.44 23.45 8.55
CA ARG A 242 -2.26 22.46 9.23
C ARG A 242 -1.61 21.09 9.37
N TYR A 243 -0.83 20.66 8.38
CA TYR A 243 -0.22 19.34 8.36
C TYR A 243 1.31 19.35 8.52
N ASP A 244 1.93 20.46 8.92
CA ASP A 244 3.38 20.55 9.14
C ASP A 244 3.88 19.48 10.14
N ALA A 245 3.10 19.26 11.20
CA ALA A 245 3.39 18.22 12.19
C ALA A 245 3.37 16.78 11.61
N TYR A 246 2.64 16.54 10.52
CA TYR A 246 2.71 15.27 9.81
C TYR A 246 4.07 15.12 9.11
N SER A 247 4.52 16.17 8.40
CA SER A 247 5.82 16.22 7.74
C SER A 247 6.98 15.96 8.71
N GLU A 248 6.95 16.63 9.87
CA GLU A 248 7.97 16.49 10.92
C GLU A 248 8.04 15.05 11.44
N VAL A 249 6.89 14.45 11.75
CA VAL A 249 6.81 13.08 12.26
C VAL A 249 7.20 12.07 11.18
N LEU A 250 6.84 12.30 9.91
CA LEU A 250 7.23 11.41 8.81
C LEU A 250 8.74 11.45 8.56
N ALA A 251 9.35 12.63 8.58
CA ALA A 251 10.80 12.75 8.48
C ALA A 251 11.49 12.00 9.63
N GLN A 252 11.00 12.16 10.87
CA GLN A 252 11.56 11.44 12.00
C GLN A 252 11.32 9.91 11.93
N PHE A 253 10.17 9.48 11.42
CA PHE A 253 9.86 8.08 11.15
C PHE A 253 10.89 7.47 10.18
N ILE A 254 11.22 8.16 9.09
CA ILE A 254 12.25 7.71 8.13
C ILE A 254 13.61 7.55 8.83
N ARG A 255 14.02 8.54 9.64
CA ARG A 255 15.29 8.48 10.39
C ARG A 255 15.33 7.30 11.36
N ASP A 256 14.25 7.08 12.12
CA ASP A 256 14.19 6.00 13.10
C ASP A 256 14.11 4.63 12.43
N VAL A 257 13.40 4.49 11.30
CA VAL A 257 13.40 3.26 10.50
C VAL A 257 14.81 2.91 10.05
N ARG A 258 15.52 3.87 9.48
CA ARG A 258 16.91 3.69 9.03
C ARG A 258 17.84 3.33 10.20
N LYS A 259 17.67 3.99 11.34
CA LYS A 259 18.45 3.71 12.56
C LYS A 259 18.20 2.30 13.09
N ASP A 260 16.94 1.91 13.27
CA ASP A 260 16.57 0.64 13.89
C ASP A 260 16.91 -0.56 12.98
N LEU A 261 16.89 -0.36 11.67
CA LEU A 261 17.31 -1.34 10.66
C LEU A 261 18.81 -1.27 10.33
N LYS A 262 19.55 -0.32 10.93
CA LYS A 262 20.98 -0.07 10.68
C LYS A 262 21.29 0.16 9.18
N ALA A 263 20.40 0.84 8.48
CA ALA A 263 20.47 1.10 7.05
C ALA A 263 20.33 2.61 6.77
N PRO A 264 21.38 3.42 7.01
CA PRO A 264 21.31 4.89 6.92
C PRO A 264 20.96 5.43 5.53
N GLY A 265 21.25 4.68 4.46
CA GLY A 265 20.93 5.02 3.08
C GLY A 265 19.70 4.31 2.51
N LEU A 266 18.90 3.60 3.33
CA LEU A 266 17.79 2.78 2.83
C LEU A 266 16.86 3.60 1.90
N PRO A 267 16.72 3.21 0.62
CA PRO A 267 15.81 3.87 -0.29
C PRO A 267 14.37 3.83 0.24
N PHE A 268 13.67 4.96 0.21
CA PHE A 268 12.37 5.11 0.85
C PHE A 268 11.37 5.76 -0.10
N VAL A 269 10.26 5.07 -0.36
CA VAL A 269 9.14 5.59 -1.13
C VAL A 269 8.03 6.05 -0.20
N ILE A 270 7.56 7.27 -0.38
CA ILE A 270 6.34 7.80 0.23
C ILE A 270 5.23 7.74 -0.82
N GLY A 271 4.25 6.86 -0.64
CA GLY A 271 3.03 6.86 -1.44
C GLY A 271 2.13 8.02 -1.04
N VAL A 272 2.05 9.06 -1.87
CA VAL A 272 1.22 10.25 -1.64
C VAL A 272 -0.24 9.90 -1.96
N MET A 273 -1.14 10.17 -1.01
CA MET A 273 -2.51 9.68 -1.06
C MET A 273 -3.30 10.25 -2.25
N GLY A 274 -3.90 9.36 -3.04
CA GLY A 274 -4.63 9.70 -4.27
C GLY A 274 -6.10 10.04 -4.11
N VAL A 275 -6.68 9.92 -2.90
CA VAL A 275 -8.11 10.19 -2.66
C VAL A 275 -8.48 11.61 -3.11
N TYR A 276 -9.62 11.76 -3.79
CA TYR A 276 -10.07 12.96 -4.53
C TYR A 276 -9.41 13.21 -5.89
N GLY A 277 -8.49 12.33 -6.32
CA GLY A 277 -7.88 12.36 -7.64
C GLY A 277 -7.17 13.67 -7.98
N ASP A 278 -6.91 13.86 -9.27
CA ASP A 278 -6.62 15.16 -9.87
C ASP A 278 -7.96 15.74 -10.32
N TYR A 279 -8.71 16.30 -9.36
CA TYR A 279 -10.06 16.86 -9.50
C TYR A 279 -10.52 17.10 -10.95
N THR A 280 -11.38 16.22 -11.48
CA THR A 280 -12.15 16.49 -12.70
C THR A 280 -13.46 17.21 -12.33
N PRO A 281 -13.65 18.47 -12.74
CA PRO A 281 -14.90 19.19 -12.48
C PRO A 281 -16.11 18.42 -13.04
N GLY A 282 -17.12 18.19 -12.19
CA GLY A 282 -18.39 17.57 -12.61
C GLY A 282 -18.46 16.05 -12.48
N ALA A 283 -17.34 15.34 -12.31
CA ALA A 283 -17.34 13.89 -12.10
C ALA A 283 -17.68 13.50 -10.65
N PHE A 284 -17.15 14.24 -9.68
CA PHE A 284 -17.38 13.99 -8.26
C PHE A 284 -17.43 15.31 -7.47
N ARG A 285 -18.38 15.43 -6.52
CA ARG A 285 -18.44 16.58 -5.62
C ARG A 285 -17.94 16.20 -4.23
N ALA A 286 -16.66 16.49 -3.97
CA ALA A 286 -16.11 16.38 -2.63
C ALA A 286 -16.86 17.28 -1.63
N PRO A 287 -16.91 16.91 -0.33
CA PRO A 287 -17.37 17.82 0.70
C PRO A 287 -16.63 19.16 0.62
N LYS A 288 -17.34 20.27 0.86
CA LYS A 288 -16.78 21.62 0.76
C LYS A 288 -15.47 21.71 1.56
N GLY A 289 -14.40 22.18 0.90
CA GLY A 289 -13.07 22.35 1.50
C GLY A 289 -12.19 21.10 1.53
N ASN A 290 -12.70 19.89 1.24
CA ASN A 290 -11.88 18.68 1.32
C ASN A 290 -10.83 18.56 0.22
N VAL A 291 -11.08 19.08 -0.99
CA VAL A 291 -10.10 19.08 -2.09
C VAL A 291 -8.90 19.95 -1.73
N GLU A 292 -9.13 21.20 -1.32
CA GLU A 292 -8.05 22.10 -0.90
C GLU A 292 -7.30 21.56 0.32
N ARG A 293 -8.02 21.00 1.30
CA ARG A 293 -7.40 20.32 2.44
C ARG A 293 -6.56 19.12 2.01
N MET A 294 -7.00 18.36 1.00
CA MET A 294 -6.22 17.23 0.47
C MET A 294 -4.94 17.71 -0.20
N LYS A 295 -4.97 18.83 -0.94
CA LYS A 295 -3.76 19.44 -1.51
C LYS A 295 -2.74 19.80 -0.42
N LEU A 296 -3.21 20.43 0.67
CA LEU A 296 -2.36 20.72 1.83
C LEU A 296 -1.78 19.44 2.45
N PHE A 297 -2.58 18.38 2.56
CA PHE A 297 -2.12 17.11 3.10
C PHE A 297 -1.09 16.41 2.20
N ARG A 298 -1.33 16.33 0.89
CA ARG A 298 -0.38 15.77 -0.09
C ARG A 298 0.97 16.51 -0.05
N LYS A 299 0.94 17.84 0.00
CA LYS A 299 2.16 18.66 0.20
C LYS A 299 2.92 18.29 1.47
N ALA A 300 2.22 18.05 2.59
CA ALA A 300 2.86 17.62 3.83
C ALA A 300 3.43 16.19 3.74
N MET A 301 2.77 15.28 3.02
CA MET A 301 3.31 13.94 2.75
C MET A 301 4.60 13.99 1.91
N GLU A 302 4.65 14.89 0.93
CA GLU A 302 5.80 15.06 0.02
C GLU A 302 6.99 15.75 0.68
N ALA A 303 6.74 16.63 1.65
CA ALA A 303 7.75 17.52 2.22
C ALA A 303 9.07 16.83 2.66
N PRO A 304 9.06 15.63 3.29
CA PRO A 304 10.31 14.92 3.59
C PRO A 304 11.17 14.65 2.35
N ALA A 305 10.59 14.28 1.20
CA ALA A 305 11.39 13.99 0.00
C ALA A 305 12.16 15.21 -0.54
N GLY A 306 11.79 16.44 -0.14
CA GLY A 306 12.50 17.67 -0.50
C GLY A 306 13.57 18.11 0.52
N MET A 307 13.83 17.32 1.57
CA MET A 307 14.86 17.64 2.56
C MET A 307 16.24 17.21 2.05
N LYS A 308 17.24 18.10 2.15
CA LYS A 308 18.61 17.84 1.67
C LYS A 308 19.24 16.54 2.20
N GLU A 309 18.94 16.15 3.44
CA GLU A 309 19.44 14.89 4.03
C GLU A 309 18.85 13.62 3.40
N PHE A 310 17.80 13.77 2.59
CA PHE A 310 17.07 12.70 1.94
C PHE A 310 17.24 12.69 0.41
N ASP A 311 18.04 13.61 -0.14
CA ASP A 311 18.36 13.68 -1.56
C ASP A 311 18.86 12.32 -2.09
N GLY A 312 18.26 11.85 -3.18
CA GLY A 312 18.59 10.58 -3.84
C GLY A 312 18.15 9.31 -3.12
N THR A 313 17.65 9.40 -1.88
CA THR A 313 17.29 8.22 -1.07
C THR A 313 15.84 8.21 -0.59
N VAL A 314 15.10 9.31 -0.73
CA VAL A 314 13.66 9.37 -0.47
C VAL A 314 12.95 9.99 -1.66
N VAL A 315 11.85 9.38 -2.08
CA VAL A 315 11.01 9.88 -3.19
C VAL A 315 9.53 9.80 -2.82
N ALA A 316 8.78 10.82 -3.23
CA ALA A 316 7.33 10.85 -3.10
C ALA A 316 6.69 10.40 -4.43
N VAL A 317 5.86 9.37 -4.39
CA VAL A 317 5.14 8.83 -5.55
C VAL A 317 3.69 9.29 -5.49
N GLN A 318 3.27 10.05 -6.50
CA GLN A 318 1.90 10.53 -6.63
C GLN A 318 0.96 9.38 -7.03
N THR A 319 -0.08 9.15 -6.23
CA THR A 319 -1.13 8.17 -6.59
C THR A 319 -2.46 8.82 -6.97
N ALA A 320 -2.55 10.15 -6.96
CA ALA A 320 -3.73 10.90 -7.41
C ALA A 320 -4.12 10.61 -8.88
N PRO A 321 -3.16 10.47 -9.83
CA PRO A 321 -3.49 10.12 -11.21
C PRO A 321 -4.13 8.73 -11.38
N PHE A 322 -4.03 7.85 -10.38
CA PHE A 322 -4.61 6.50 -10.43
C PHE A 322 -6.07 6.46 -9.99
N PHE A 323 -6.61 7.59 -9.49
CA PHE A 323 -7.98 7.67 -9.02
C PHE A 323 -8.97 7.61 -10.19
N GLU A 324 -10.00 6.77 -10.08
CA GLU A 324 -10.96 6.52 -11.16
C GLU A 324 -12.20 7.41 -11.01
N ASP A 325 -12.16 8.57 -11.67
CA ASP A 325 -13.22 9.59 -11.58
C ASP A 325 -14.60 9.09 -12.03
N GLU A 326 -14.65 8.21 -13.03
CA GLU A 326 -15.89 7.60 -13.53
C GLU A 326 -16.58 6.75 -12.45
N LEU A 327 -15.80 5.96 -11.69
CA LEU A 327 -16.32 5.24 -10.54
C LEU A 327 -16.82 6.21 -9.46
N GLY A 328 -16.18 7.38 -9.30
CA GLY A 328 -16.66 8.43 -8.41
C GLY A 328 -18.01 9.04 -8.81
N PHE A 329 -18.27 9.19 -10.09
CA PHE A 329 -19.58 9.62 -10.59
C PHE A 329 -20.66 8.60 -10.29
N ILE A 330 -20.37 7.32 -10.53
CA ILE A 330 -21.31 6.24 -10.27
C ILE A 330 -21.52 6.06 -8.76
N ASP A 331 -20.47 6.15 -7.94
CA ASP A 331 -20.56 6.08 -6.47
C ASP A 331 -21.55 7.12 -5.92
N ALA A 332 -21.55 8.35 -6.45
CA ALA A 332 -22.50 9.38 -6.04
C ALA A 332 -23.97 8.95 -6.27
N LYS A 333 -24.25 8.19 -7.33
CA LYS A 333 -25.56 7.60 -7.60
C LYS A 333 -25.82 6.40 -6.68
N GLN A 334 -24.84 5.51 -6.49
CA GLN A 334 -24.97 4.36 -5.58
C GLN A 334 -25.21 4.78 -4.12
N LEU A 335 -24.62 5.90 -3.68
CA LEU A 335 -24.89 6.49 -2.37
C LEU A 335 -26.36 6.94 -2.22
N LYS A 336 -27.01 7.40 -3.30
CA LYS A 336 -28.46 7.68 -3.28
C LYS A 336 -29.28 6.39 -3.14
N VAL A 337 -28.88 5.31 -3.81
CA VAL A 337 -29.52 3.98 -3.65
C VAL A 337 -29.40 3.52 -2.20
N LYS A 338 -28.20 3.60 -1.61
CA LYS A 338 -27.97 3.25 -0.21
C LYS A 338 -28.78 4.12 0.77
N ALA A 339 -28.86 5.42 0.51
CA ALA A 339 -29.68 6.33 1.30
C ALA A 339 -31.17 5.94 1.22
N MET A 340 -31.69 5.64 0.02
CA MET A 340 -33.05 5.16 -0.17
C MET A 340 -33.30 3.85 0.59
N GLY A 341 -32.36 2.90 0.54
CA GLY A 341 -32.48 1.65 1.31
C GLY A 341 -32.57 1.89 2.82
N THR A 342 -31.82 2.87 3.32
CA THR A 342 -31.90 3.30 4.72
C THR A 342 -33.26 3.91 5.05
N ARG A 343 -33.81 4.75 4.16
CA ARG A 343 -35.16 5.36 4.33
C ARG A 343 -36.26 4.30 4.34
N LEU A 344 -36.20 3.33 3.43
CA LEU A 344 -37.12 2.18 3.38
C LEU A 344 -37.05 1.35 4.67
N ALA A 345 -35.85 1.08 5.18
CA ALA A 345 -35.65 0.31 6.40
C ALA A 345 -36.12 1.05 7.67
N LYS A 346 -35.94 2.37 7.71
CA LYS A 346 -36.34 3.21 8.84
C LYS A 346 -37.80 3.67 8.79
N LYS A 347 -38.56 3.28 7.76
CA LYS A 347 -39.95 3.72 7.54
C LYS A 347 -40.06 5.24 7.62
N ASP A 348 -39.19 5.91 6.86
CA ASP A 348 -39.22 7.38 6.76
C ASP A 348 -40.67 7.85 6.48
N PRO A 349 -41.23 8.76 7.30
CA PRO A 349 -42.63 9.20 7.15
C PRO A 349 -42.95 9.80 5.77
N ASN A 350 -41.93 10.32 5.08
CA ASN A 350 -42.04 10.88 3.73
C ASN A 350 -41.42 9.93 2.68
N GLY A 351 -41.27 8.65 3.02
CA GLY A 351 -40.62 7.64 2.21
C GLY A 351 -41.59 6.65 1.56
N PRO A 352 -41.10 5.80 0.64
CA PRO A 352 -41.94 4.85 -0.10
C PRO A 352 -42.49 3.71 0.77
N ASN A 353 -41.96 3.52 1.98
CA ASN A 353 -42.37 2.50 2.95
C ASN A 353 -42.80 3.14 4.28
N ALA A 354 -43.47 4.29 4.22
CA ALA A 354 -43.89 5.05 5.40
C ALA A 354 -44.90 4.27 6.27
N ASP A 355 -45.78 3.50 5.62
CA ASP A 355 -46.75 2.61 6.28
C ASP A 355 -46.10 1.32 6.85
N GLY A 356 -44.88 1.01 6.42
CA GLY A 356 -44.15 -0.19 6.80
C GLY A 356 -44.67 -1.47 6.15
N ALA A 357 -45.47 -1.39 5.08
CA ALA A 357 -46.08 -2.54 4.42
C ALA A 357 -45.09 -3.36 3.56
N MET A 358 -43.96 -2.77 3.13
CA MET A 358 -43.01 -3.46 2.26
C MET A 358 -42.25 -4.58 2.99
N THR A 359 -42.26 -5.76 2.40
CA THR A 359 -41.43 -6.89 2.82
C THR A 359 -39.93 -6.64 2.56
N LEU A 360 -39.06 -7.59 2.93
CA LEU A 360 -37.65 -7.53 2.52
C LEU A 360 -37.50 -7.67 0.99
N GLU A 361 -38.35 -8.45 0.35
CA GLU A 361 -38.34 -8.67 -1.10
C GLU A 361 -38.80 -7.42 -1.85
N ASP A 362 -39.91 -6.81 -1.41
CA ASP A 362 -40.42 -5.56 -1.99
C ASP A 362 -39.37 -4.45 -1.92
N ARG A 363 -38.68 -4.32 -0.78
CA ARG A 363 -37.60 -3.33 -0.62
C ARG A 363 -36.44 -3.60 -1.56
N ARG A 364 -36.07 -4.86 -1.79
CA ARG A 364 -35.01 -5.22 -2.74
C ARG A 364 -35.44 -4.90 -4.18
N ALA A 365 -36.66 -5.24 -4.56
CA ALA A 365 -37.23 -4.93 -5.86
C ALA A 365 -37.30 -3.41 -6.10
N TYR A 366 -37.77 -2.65 -5.12
CA TYR A 366 -37.79 -1.19 -5.15
C TYR A 366 -36.38 -0.62 -5.38
N LEU A 367 -35.38 -1.07 -4.61
CA LEU A 367 -34.01 -0.58 -4.75
C LEU A 367 -33.39 -0.94 -6.10
N LYS A 368 -33.71 -2.10 -6.65
CA LYS A 368 -33.29 -2.49 -8.01
C LYS A 368 -33.86 -1.52 -9.05
N ASN A 369 -35.15 -1.22 -8.98
CA ASN A 369 -35.81 -0.29 -9.90
C ASN A 369 -35.27 1.13 -9.73
N TYR A 370 -35.15 1.62 -8.49
CA TYR A 370 -34.59 2.93 -8.19
C TYR A 370 -33.13 3.06 -8.66
N ARG A 371 -32.32 1.99 -8.57
CA ARG A 371 -30.96 1.95 -9.14
C ARG A 371 -31.00 2.12 -10.66
N ALA A 372 -31.89 1.41 -11.35
CA ALA A 372 -32.05 1.50 -12.81
C ALA A 372 -32.64 2.84 -13.28
N GLU A 373 -33.35 3.57 -12.42
CA GLU A 373 -33.86 4.92 -12.73
C GLU A 373 -32.75 5.99 -12.72
N ILE A 374 -31.72 5.81 -11.87
CA ILE A 374 -30.70 6.84 -11.65
C ILE A 374 -29.33 6.49 -12.24
N CYS A 375 -29.09 5.22 -12.57
CA CYS A 375 -27.90 4.74 -13.25
C CYS A 375 -28.26 4.16 -14.63
N THR A 376 -27.44 4.44 -15.65
CA THR A 376 -27.58 3.78 -16.95
C THR A 376 -27.17 2.30 -16.85
N PRO A 377 -27.60 1.44 -17.80
CA PRO A 377 -27.14 0.05 -17.84
C PRO A 377 -25.61 -0.09 -17.87
N GLU A 378 -24.92 0.77 -18.62
CA GLU A 378 -23.46 0.77 -18.75
C GLU A 378 -22.77 1.15 -17.43
N GLU A 379 -23.33 2.12 -16.70
CA GLU A 379 -22.83 2.50 -15.38
C GLU A 379 -23.02 1.39 -14.34
N ILE A 380 -24.13 0.66 -14.41
CA ILE A 380 -24.39 -0.49 -13.54
C ILE A 380 -23.37 -1.59 -13.84
N GLU A 381 -23.18 -1.93 -15.12
CA GLU A 381 -22.22 -2.95 -15.55
C GLU A 381 -20.78 -2.58 -15.15
N LEU A 382 -20.37 -1.34 -15.40
CA LEU A 382 -19.06 -0.85 -15.00
C LEU A 382 -18.88 -0.94 -13.47
N TRP A 383 -19.85 -0.44 -12.70
CA TRP A 383 -19.76 -0.50 -11.24
C TRP A 383 -19.63 -1.93 -10.71
N ASP A 384 -20.44 -2.85 -11.24
CA ASP A 384 -20.51 -4.23 -10.76
C ASP A 384 -19.23 -5.03 -11.10
N ARG A 385 -18.49 -4.66 -12.15
CA ARG A 385 -17.22 -5.32 -12.53
C ARG A 385 -15.94 -4.59 -12.10
N ALA A 386 -16.02 -3.29 -11.78
CA ALA A 386 -14.85 -2.46 -11.45
C ALA A 386 -14.69 -2.18 -9.95
N THR A 387 -15.71 -2.44 -9.14
CA THR A 387 -15.69 -2.13 -7.71
C THR A 387 -15.77 -3.36 -6.84
N SER A 388 -15.19 -3.24 -5.64
CA SER A 388 -15.22 -4.24 -4.59
C SER A 388 -15.39 -3.55 -3.23
N ILE A 389 -14.79 -4.08 -2.18
CA ILE A 389 -14.97 -3.57 -0.81
C ILE A 389 -14.25 -2.23 -0.56
N GLY A 390 -14.73 -1.51 0.45
CA GLY A 390 -14.03 -0.36 1.02
C GLY A 390 -14.45 1.01 0.49
N GLY A 391 -15.15 1.07 -0.65
CA GLY A 391 -15.75 2.30 -1.19
C GLY A 391 -14.74 3.42 -1.47
N PHE A 392 -15.22 4.66 -1.49
CA PHE A 392 -14.46 5.86 -1.88
C PHE A 392 -13.04 5.97 -1.28
N ILE A 393 -12.88 5.74 0.03
CA ILE A 393 -11.60 5.95 0.74
C ILE A 393 -10.56 4.86 0.42
N HIS A 394 -11.03 3.76 -0.17
CA HIS A 394 -10.26 2.58 -0.57
C HIS A 394 -10.29 2.39 -2.09
N TYR A 395 -10.48 3.50 -2.82
CA TYR A 395 -10.45 3.52 -4.29
C TYR A 395 -11.44 2.52 -4.88
N TYR A 396 -12.63 2.46 -4.27
CA TYR A 396 -13.74 1.60 -4.65
C TYR A 396 -13.44 0.10 -4.59
N GLY A 397 -12.32 -0.30 -3.98
CA GLY A 397 -11.85 -1.69 -4.04
C GLY A 397 -11.36 -2.11 -5.44
N SER A 398 -11.10 -1.15 -6.33
CA SER A 398 -10.58 -1.41 -7.68
C SER A 398 -9.15 -1.94 -7.61
N ALA A 399 -8.93 -3.11 -8.21
CA ALA A 399 -7.58 -3.64 -8.37
C ALA A 399 -6.72 -2.76 -9.29
N LYS A 400 -7.32 -1.98 -10.20
CA LYS A 400 -6.60 -1.07 -11.10
C LYS A 400 -5.80 -0.03 -10.34
N PHE A 401 -6.40 0.60 -9.32
CA PHE A 401 -5.68 1.54 -8.46
C PHE A 401 -4.46 0.89 -7.78
N HIS A 402 -4.68 -0.24 -7.09
CA HIS A 402 -3.63 -0.93 -6.32
C HIS A 402 -2.52 -1.46 -7.23
N ALA A 403 -2.88 -1.95 -8.41
CA ALA A 403 -1.95 -2.43 -9.42
C ALA A 403 -1.01 -1.31 -9.91
N GLN A 404 -1.57 -0.14 -10.28
CA GLN A 404 -0.77 1.01 -10.71
C GLN A 404 0.12 1.54 -9.58
N ALA A 405 -0.41 1.65 -8.36
CA ALA A 405 0.34 2.09 -7.20
C ALA A 405 1.55 1.17 -6.90
N GLY A 406 1.33 -0.15 -6.89
CA GLY A 406 2.40 -1.12 -6.66
C GLY A 406 3.52 -1.05 -7.71
N GLN A 407 3.15 -0.94 -9.00
CA GLN A 407 4.13 -0.77 -10.07
C GLN A 407 4.90 0.56 -9.93
N ALA A 408 4.22 1.66 -9.61
CA ALA A 408 4.85 2.96 -9.45
C ALA A 408 5.84 2.99 -8.28
N PHE A 409 5.48 2.38 -7.14
CA PHE A 409 6.39 2.26 -6.00
C PHE A 409 7.64 1.43 -6.34
N ALA A 410 7.48 0.34 -7.10
CA ALA A 410 8.61 -0.48 -7.52
C ALA A 410 9.54 0.28 -8.47
N LYS A 411 8.98 0.94 -9.50
CA LYS A 411 9.74 1.76 -10.46
C LYS A 411 10.55 2.86 -9.75
N ALA A 412 9.96 3.55 -8.78
CA ALA A 412 10.62 4.60 -8.03
C ALA A 412 11.85 4.10 -7.23
N LEU A 413 11.74 2.93 -6.57
CA LEU A 413 12.90 2.31 -5.90
C LEU A 413 13.99 1.89 -6.91
N LEU A 414 13.59 1.32 -8.04
CA LEU A 414 14.52 0.88 -9.09
C LEU A 414 15.29 2.08 -9.70
N GLU A 415 14.63 3.22 -9.89
CA GLU A 415 15.25 4.46 -10.38
C GLU A 415 16.30 5.01 -9.40
N MET A 416 16.02 5.02 -8.09
CA MET A 416 17.01 5.41 -7.08
C MET A 416 18.24 4.49 -7.11
N SER A 417 18.04 3.16 -7.22
CA SER A 417 19.15 2.20 -7.26
C SER A 417 20.07 2.33 -8.49
N LYS A 418 19.53 2.75 -9.64
CA LYS A 418 20.33 3.02 -10.85
C LYS A 418 21.22 4.24 -10.65
N THR A 419 20.70 5.27 -9.99
CA THR A 419 21.40 6.53 -9.75
C THR A 419 22.62 6.30 -8.85
N GLU A 420 22.48 5.49 -7.79
CA GLU A 420 23.61 5.09 -6.94
C GLU A 420 24.71 4.34 -7.71
N SER A 421 24.35 3.41 -8.62
CA SER A 421 25.35 2.66 -9.40
C SER A 421 26.13 3.51 -10.42
N SER A 422 25.62 4.70 -10.76
CA SER A 422 26.23 5.62 -11.72
C SER A 422 27.07 6.73 -11.08
N ALA A 423 27.04 6.86 -9.75
CA ALA A 423 27.89 7.81 -9.04
C ALA A 423 29.34 7.28 -9.03
N PRO A 424 30.34 8.09 -9.41
CA PRO A 424 31.74 7.69 -9.29
C PRO A 424 32.04 7.39 -7.81
N ALA A 425 32.64 6.24 -7.55
CA ALA A 425 33.11 5.89 -6.20
C ALA A 425 34.04 7.02 -5.72
N SER A 426 33.57 7.77 -4.72
CA SER A 426 34.30 8.89 -4.11
C SER A 426 35.33 8.39 -3.11
#